data_AF-A0A7C7PRW0-F1
#
_entry.id   AF-A0A7C7PRW0-F1
#
_cell.length_a   1.000
_cell.length_b   1.000
_cell.length_c   1.000
_cell.angle_alpha   90.00
_cell.angle_beta   90.00
_cell.angle_gamma   90.00
#
_symmetry.space_group_name_H-M   'P 1'
#
loop_
_entity.id
_entity.type
_entity.pdbx_description
1 polymer ?
#
loop_
_entity_poly.entity_id
_entity_poly.type
_entity_poly.pdbx_seq_one_letter_code
_entity_poly.pdbx_strand_id
1 'polypeptide(L)' 'MTALDRAAAEPVDRSVVIPAESLDALLAALRDGGYQVWGAQERDGALALAPLAAAADLP' A
#
# COMPACT_ATOMS: atom_id res chain seq x y z
N MET A 1 36.38 24.90 7.31
CA MET A 1 35.35 25.17 6.30
C MET A 1 34.17 24.26 6.62
N THR A 2 33.20 24.89 7.26
CA THR A 2 31.84 24.53 7.67
C THR A 2 31.36 23.09 7.52
N ALA A 3 30.89 22.57 8.66
CA ALA A 3 29.92 21.49 8.79
C ALA A 3 28.92 21.45 7.64
N LEU A 4 29.04 20.45 6.75
CA LEU A 4 27.85 19.87 6.16
C LEU A 4 27.37 18.82 7.17
N ASP A 5 26.68 19.33 8.19
CA ASP A 5 25.69 18.59 8.93
C ASP A 5 24.57 18.21 7.94
N ARG A 6 24.86 17.25 7.07
CA ARG A 6 23.81 16.47 6.43
C ARG A 6 23.53 15.38 7.44
N ALA A 7 22.89 15.74 8.55
CA ALA A 7 22.03 14.80 9.23
C ALA A 7 21.11 14.26 8.13
N ALA A 8 21.45 13.08 7.62
CA ALA A 8 20.54 12.30 6.81
C ALA A 8 19.38 12.08 7.76
N ALA A 9 18.34 12.91 7.64
CA ALA A 9 17.14 12.76 8.45
C ALA A 9 16.75 11.30 8.27
N GLU A 10 16.89 10.51 9.34
CA GLU A 10 16.52 9.11 9.29
C GLU A 10 15.08 9.08 8.77
N PRO A 11 14.79 8.28 7.74
CA PRO A 11 13.44 8.23 7.22
C PRO A 11 12.53 7.84 8.39
N VAL A 12 11.74 8.80 8.85
CA VAL A 12 10.77 8.56 9.90
C VAL A 12 9.80 7.54 9.32
N ASP A 13 9.84 6.33 9.87
CA ASP A 13 8.90 5.30 9.49
C ASP A 13 7.49 5.79 9.85
N ARG A 14 6.67 6.00 8.82
CA ARG A 14 5.26 6.41 8.95
C ARG A 14 4.33 5.26 8.58
N SER A 15 4.81 4.03 8.76
CA SER A 15 4.05 2.85 8.44
C SER A 15 2.89 2.73 9.42
N VAL A 16 1.68 2.52 8.87
CA VAL A 16 0.48 2.23 9.65
C VAL A 16 0.15 0.76 9.43
N VAL A 17 0.22 -0.02 10.50
CA VAL A 17 -0.16 -1.43 10.49
C VAL A 17 -1.64 -1.52 10.84
N ILE A 18 -2.42 -2.18 9.99
CA ILE A 18 -3.84 -2.43 10.23
C ILE A 18 -4.13 -3.94 10.34
N PRO A 19 -5.18 -4.33 11.07
CA PRO A 19 -5.63 -5.72 11.08
C PRO A 19 -6.07 -6.18 9.69
N ALA A 20 -5.83 -7.45 9.36
CA ALA A 20 -6.18 -8.01 8.05
C ALA A 20 -7.69 -7.96 7.78
N GLU A 21 -8.51 -8.18 8.81
CA GLU A 21 -9.97 -8.07 8.72
C GLU A 21 -10.47 -6.66 8.39
N SER A 22 -9.62 -5.64 8.53
CA SER A 22 -9.94 -4.24 8.19
C SER A 22 -9.54 -3.85 6.78
N LEU A 23 -8.90 -4.76 6.02
CA LEU A 23 -8.37 -4.45 4.69
C LEU A 23 -9.48 -4.04 3.70
N ASP A 24 -10.62 -4.75 3.69
CA ASP A 24 -11.75 -4.39 2.83
C ASP A 24 -12.30 -3.00 3.14
N ALA A 25 -12.37 -2.63 4.42
CA ALA A 25 -12.81 -1.30 4.85
C ALA A 25 -11.84 -0.20 4.39
N LEU A 26 -10.52 -0.47 4.45
CA LEU A 26 -9.51 0.44 3.92
C LEU A 26 -9.63 0.62 2.40
N LEU A 27 -9.75 -0.48 1.65
CA LEU A 27 -9.89 -0.44 0.19
C LEU A 27 -11.14 0.34 -0.22
N ALA A 28 -12.26 0.17 0.50
CA ALA A 28 -13.47 0.94 0.30
C ALA A 28 -13.26 2.44 0.57
N ALA A 29 -12.65 2.81 1.71
CA ALA A 29 -12.38 4.21 2.04
C ALA A 29 -11.45 4.90 1.03
N LEU A 30 -10.43 4.19 0.52
CA LEU A 30 -9.54 4.71 -0.52
C LEU A 30 -10.29 4.96 -1.82
N ARG A 31 -11.16 4.04 -2.23
CA ARG A 31 -12.00 4.19 -3.42
C ARG A 31 -12.98 5.35 -3.29
N ASP A 32 -13.62 5.52 -2.14
CA ASP A 32 -14.52 6.65 -1.86
C ASP A 32 -13.74 7.98 -1.88
N GLY A 33 -12.45 7.96 -1.52
CA GLY A 33 -11.52 9.07 -1.68
C GLY A 33 -11.04 9.31 -3.13
N GLY A 34 -11.47 8.51 -4.11
CA GLY A 34 -11.08 8.62 -5.52
C GLY A 34 -9.75 7.96 -5.85
N TYR A 35 -9.17 7.18 -4.94
CA TYR A 35 -7.94 6.44 -5.18
C TYR A 35 -8.23 5.07 -5.81
N GLN A 36 -7.32 4.62 -6.67
CA GLN A 36 -7.30 3.25 -7.18
C GLN A 36 -6.17 2.48 -6.53
N VAL A 37 -6.49 1.35 -5.91
CA VAL A 37 -5.51 0.49 -5.26
C VAL A 37 -5.11 -0.63 -6.22
N TRP A 38 -3.81 -0.83 -6.39
CA TRP A 38 -3.24 -1.86 -7.24
C TRP A 38 -2.47 -2.87 -6.39
N GLY A 39 -2.61 -4.15 -6.72
CA GLY A 39 -1.91 -5.23 -6.05
C GLY A 39 -1.68 -6.43 -6.96
N ALA A 40 -0.94 -7.41 -6.46
CA ALA A 40 -0.74 -8.67 -7.18
C ALA A 40 -2.05 -9.47 -7.16
N GLN A 41 -2.47 -9.96 -8.32
CA GLN A 41 -3.57 -10.90 -8.50
C GLN A 41 -3.07 -12.10 -9.31
N GLU A 42 -3.57 -13.30 -9.01
CA GLU A 42 -3.37 -14.45 -9.90
C GLU A 42 -4.35 -14.38 -11.07
N ARG A 43 -3.84 -14.41 -12.30
CA ARG A 43 -4.62 -14.48 -13.54
C ARG A 43 -4.01 -15.52 -14.46
N ASP A 44 -4.83 -16.48 -14.86
CA ASP A 44 -4.41 -17.58 -15.75
C ASP A 44 -3.14 -18.32 -15.25
N GLY A 45 -2.99 -18.46 -13.93
CA GLY A 45 -1.85 -19.11 -13.28
C GLY A 45 -0.57 -18.25 -13.19
N ALA A 46 -0.64 -16.94 -13.46
CA ALA A 46 0.46 -16.00 -13.32
C ALA A 46 0.11 -14.82 -12.41
N LEU A 47 1.08 -14.33 -11.64
CA LEU A 47 0.91 -13.10 -10.86
C LEU A 47 1.03 -11.87 -11.76
N ALA A 48 -0.03 -11.07 -11.81
CA ALA A 48 -0.10 -9.81 -12.54
C ALA A 48 -0.50 -8.66 -11.61
N LEU A 49 0.00 -7.45 -11.88
CA LEU A 49 -0.43 -6.26 -11.17
C LEU A 49 -1.78 -5.81 -11.74
N ALA A 50 -2.80 -5.71 -10.89
CA ALA A 50 -4.15 -5.32 -11.29
C ALA A 50 -4.87 -4.53 -10.19
N PRO A 51 -5.95 -3.79 -10.53
CA PRO A 51 -6.77 -3.11 -9.54
C PRO A 51 -7.42 -4.09 -8.56
N LEU A 52 -7.28 -3.83 -7.26
CA LEU A 52 -7.93 -4.59 -6.20
C LEU A 52 -9.32 -3.99 -5.92
N ALA A 53 -10.35 -4.83 -5.93
CA ALA A 53 -11.70 -4.48 -5.51
C ALA A 53 -11.95 -4.85 -4.05
N ALA A 54 -11.34 -5.95 -3.58
CA ALA A 54 -11.49 -6.52 -2.24
C ALA A 54 -10.19 -7.19 -1.76
N ALA A 55 -10.11 -7.48 -0.46
CA ALA A 55 -9.00 -8.23 0.14
C ALA A 55 -8.84 -9.63 -0.45
N ALA A 56 -9.96 -10.26 -0.83
CA ALA A 56 -10.00 -11.59 -1.43
C ALA A 56 -9.35 -11.67 -2.83
N ASP A 57 -9.03 -10.53 -3.44
CA ASP A 57 -8.33 -10.50 -4.72
C ASP A 57 -6.81 -10.75 -4.59
N LEU A 58 -6.29 -10.68 -3.36
CA LEU A 58 -4.88 -10.99 -3.09
C LEU A 58 -4.67 -12.51 -3.04
N PRO A 59 -3.52 -13.02 -3.54
CA PRO A 59 -3.16 -14.43 -3.48
C PRO A 59 -2.90 -14.94 -2.06
#